data_AF-A0A5S4F179-F1
#
_entry.id   AF-A0A5S4F179-F1
#
_cell.length_a   1.000
_cell.length_b   1.000
_cell.length_c   1.000
_cell.angle_alpha   90.00
_cell.angle_beta   90.00
_cell.angle_gamma   90.00
#
_symmetry.space_group_name_H-M   'P 1'
#
loop_
_entity.id
_entity.type
_entity.pdbx_description
1 polymer ?
#
loop_
_entity_poly.entity_id
_entity_poly.type
_entity_poly.pdbx_seq_one_letter_code
_entity_poly.pdbx_strand_id
1 'polypeptide(L)'
;MLGALSAVAIGLLAASAATPALAADKPAKPTIVLEHGAFADASSWNAVIEELRADGYPVVAAANPLRGPANDAAALRSVLDHVAGPKILVGHSYGGSVISVAGANDPQVKALVYVAAFLPAPGETALELTNKYP
;
A
#
# COMPACT_ATOMS: atom_id res chain seq x y z
N MET A 1 -58.19 -60.57 -26.84
CA MET A 1 -57.89 -59.14 -26.66
C MET A 1 -57.20 -58.94 -25.32
N LEU A 2 -55.86 -58.90 -25.29
CA LEU A 2 -55.09 -58.30 -24.20
C LEU A 2 -54.02 -57.43 -24.86
N GLY A 3 -54.16 -56.11 -24.75
CA GLY A 3 -53.22 -55.13 -25.30
C GLY A 3 -52.14 -54.77 -24.28
N ALA A 4 -50.88 -54.76 -24.71
CA ALA A 4 -49.75 -54.33 -23.91
C ALA A 4 -49.65 -52.78 -23.93
N LEU A 5 -49.55 -52.14 -22.76
CA LEU A 5 -49.14 -50.75 -22.64
C LEU A 5 -47.60 -50.70 -22.49
N SER A 6 -46.92 -50.13 -23.47
CA SER A 6 -45.52 -49.69 -23.34
C SER A 6 -45.50 -48.26 -22.82
N ALA A 7 -44.89 -48.03 -21.66
CA ALA A 7 -44.61 -46.70 -21.13
C ALA A 7 -43.29 -46.18 -21.73
N VAL A 8 -43.33 -45.03 -22.41
CA VAL A 8 -42.15 -44.31 -22.89
C VAL A 8 -41.73 -43.30 -21.82
N ALA A 9 -40.54 -43.47 -21.24
CA ALA A 9 -39.94 -42.50 -20.32
C ALA A 9 -39.20 -41.43 -21.12
N ILE A 10 -39.66 -40.17 -21.04
CA ILE A 10 -38.98 -39.01 -21.63
C ILE A 10 -37.93 -38.54 -20.62
N GLY A 11 -36.65 -38.78 -20.92
CA GLY A 11 -35.53 -38.24 -20.14
C GLY A 11 -35.30 -36.76 -20.45
N LEU A 12 -35.37 -35.90 -19.44
CA LEU A 12 -34.92 -34.50 -19.55
C LEU A 12 -33.38 -34.46 -19.54
N LEU A 13 -32.77 -33.99 -20.63
CA LEU A 13 -31.37 -33.55 -20.60
C LEU A 13 -31.29 -32.17 -19.94
N ALA A 14 -30.68 -32.10 -18.76
CA ALA A 14 -30.27 -30.83 -18.18
C ALA A 14 -28.98 -30.35 -18.88
N ALA A 15 -29.08 -29.28 -19.67
CA ALA A 15 -27.91 -28.61 -20.22
C ALA A 15 -27.21 -27.81 -19.10
N SER A 16 -26.00 -28.21 -18.75
CA SER A 16 -25.13 -27.43 -17.86
C SER A 16 -24.59 -26.22 -18.62
N ALA A 17 -25.09 -25.03 -18.32
CA ALA A 17 -24.51 -23.79 -18.81
C ALA A 17 -23.22 -23.51 -18.03
N ALA A 18 -22.08 -23.50 -18.73
CA ALA A 18 -20.82 -23.07 -18.14
C ALA A 18 -20.91 -21.58 -17.80
N THR A 19 -20.82 -21.24 -16.52
CA THR A 19 -20.58 -19.87 -16.07
C THR A 19 -19.26 -19.36 -16.64
N PRO A 20 -19.23 -18.21 -17.33
CA PRO A 20 -17.97 -17.61 -17.74
C PRO A 20 -17.19 -17.28 -16.46
N ALA A 21 -15.97 -17.80 -16.35
CA ALA A 21 -15.04 -17.37 -15.32
C ALA A 21 -14.79 -15.87 -15.53
N LEU A 22 -15.22 -15.03 -14.58
CA LEU A 22 -14.73 -13.65 -14.53
C LEU A 22 -13.20 -13.73 -14.55
N ALA A 23 -12.58 -13.01 -15.48
CA ALA A 23 -11.13 -12.82 -15.45
C ALA A 23 -10.74 -12.41 -14.04
N ALA A 24 -9.87 -13.18 -13.39
CA ALA A 24 -9.39 -12.84 -12.07
C ALA A 24 -8.79 -11.43 -12.14
N ASP A 25 -9.40 -10.48 -11.43
CA ASP A 25 -8.88 -9.12 -11.31
C ASP A 25 -7.42 -9.22 -10.86
N LYS A 26 -6.52 -8.57 -11.62
CA LYS A 26 -5.13 -8.44 -11.16
C LYS A 26 -5.19 -7.83 -9.76
N PRO A 27 -4.41 -8.35 -8.80
CA PRO A 27 -4.39 -7.78 -7.45
C PRO A 27 -4.08 -6.29 -7.55
N ALA A 28 -4.93 -5.48 -6.90
CA ALA A 28 -4.80 -4.02 -6.93
C ALA A 28 -3.40 -3.61 -6.46
N LYS A 29 -2.81 -2.63 -7.17
CA LYS A 29 -1.48 -2.10 -6.80
C LYS A 29 -1.53 -1.46 -5.40
N PRO A 30 -0.47 -1.60 -4.59
CA PRO A 30 -0.41 -0.96 -3.29
C PRO A 30 -0.39 0.56 -3.44
N THR A 31 -0.92 1.28 -2.45
CA THR A 31 -0.78 2.73 -2.38
C THR A 31 0.63 3.11 -1.94
N ILE A 32 1.28 3.98 -2.70
CA ILE A 32 2.58 4.55 -2.34
C ILE A 32 2.34 5.80 -1.49
N VAL A 33 2.83 5.80 -0.25
CA VAL A 33 2.74 6.94 0.66
C VAL A 33 4.12 7.57 0.80
N LEU A 34 4.25 8.81 0.35
CA LEU A 34 5.50 9.54 0.23
C LEU A 34 5.65 10.52 1.40
N GLU A 35 6.79 10.42 2.07
CA GLU A 35 7.16 11.17 3.26
C GLU A 35 8.43 11.98 2.97
N HIS A 36 8.34 13.31 3.09
CA HIS A 36 9.43 14.21 2.73
C HIS A 36 10.52 14.28 3.82
N GLY A 37 11.64 14.92 3.47
CA GLY A 37 12.75 15.16 4.40
C GLY A 37 12.56 16.42 5.25
N ALA A 38 13.58 16.73 6.07
CA ALA A 38 13.63 17.98 6.81
C ALA A 38 13.76 19.17 5.84
N PHE A 39 13.21 20.32 6.23
CA PHE A 39 13.22 21.57 5.45
C PHE A 39 12.55 21.48 4.06
N ALA A 40 11.75 20.45 3.84
CA ALA A 40 11.03 20.19 2.60
C ALA A 40 9.52 20.10 2.88
N ASP A 41 8.73 19.94 1.81
CA ASP A 41 7.32 19.58 1.88
C ASP A 41 6.96 18.51 0.85
N ALA A 42 5.68 18.14 0.78
CA ALA A 42 5.15 17.12 -0.13
C ALA A 42 5.45 17.38 -1.62
N SER A 43 5.63 18.64 -2.03
CA SER A 43 5.90 19.01 -3.43
C SER A 43 7.26 18.50 -3.93
N SER A 44 8.18 18.16 -3.02
CA SER A 44 9.48 17.55 -3.33
C SER A 44 9.35 16.24 -4.11
N TRP A 45 8.17 15.62 -4.07
CA TRP A 45 7.87 14.37 -4.75
C TRP A 45 7.11 14.54 -6.07
N ASN A 46 6.81 15.75 -6.55
CA ASN A 46 5.93 15.95 -7.71
C ASN A 46 6.31 15.11 -8.94
N ALA A 47 7.56 15.12 -9.37
CA ALA A 47 8.02 14.31 -10.50
C ALA A 47 7.86 12.79 -10.24
N VAL A 48 8.18 12.32 -9.03
CA VAL A 48 8.01 10.91 -8.64
C VAL A 48 6.53 10.52 -8.60
N ILE A 49 5.66 11.42 -8.15
CA ILE A 49 4.20 11.22 -8.16
C ILE A 49 3.69 11.06 -9.59
N GLU A 50 4.18 11.88 -10.53
CA GLU A 50 3.81 11.78 -11.95
C GLU A 50 4.22 10.43 -12.55
N GLU A 51 5.45 9.99 -12.32
CA GLU A 51 5.96 8.70 -12.81
C GLU A 51 5.20 7.51 -12.20
N LEU A 52 5.01 7.49 -10.88
CA LEU A 52 4.29 6.40 -10.21
C LEU A 52 2.82 6.30 -10.65
N ARG A 53 2.17 7.44 -10.89
CA ARG A 53 0.80 7.49 -11.41
C ARG A 53 0.74 7.04 -12.86
N ALA A 54 1.73 7.39 -13.70
CA ALA A 54 1.83 6.87 -15.06
C ALA A 54 1.98 5.35 -15.07
N ASP A 55 2.67 4.79 -14.08
CA ASP A 55 2.77 3.34 -13.85
C ASP A 55 1.50 2.72 -13.22
N GLY A 56 0.48 3.51 -12.91
CA GLY A 56 -0.80 3.05 -12.38
C GLY A 56 -0.83 2.78 -10.87
N TYR A 57 0.14 3.27 -10.11
CA TYR A 57 0.07 3.21 -8.64
C TYR A 57 -0.83 4.32 -8.10
N PRO A 58 -1.68 4.04 -7.09
CA PRO A 58 -2.25 5.08 -6.26
C PRO A 58 -1.14 5.71 -5.40
N VAL A 59 -1.15 7.05 -5.27
CA VAL A 59 -0.08 7.79 -4.59
C VAL A 59 -0.66 8.86 -3.67
N VAL A 60 -0.16 8.89 -2.44
CA VAL A 60 -0.43 9.92 -1.43
C VAL A 60 0.90 10.54 -1.02
N ALA A 61 1.01 11.87 -1.04
CA ALA A 61 2.13 12.58 -0.43
C ALA A 61 1.63 13.23 0.87
N ALA A 62 2.18 12.80 2.00
CA ALA A 62 1.73 13.26 3.30
C ALA A 62 2.31 14.65 3.61
N ALA A 63 1.49 15.50 4.23
CA ALA A 63 1.95 16.77 4.79
C ALA A 63 2.51 16.51 6.19
N ASN A 64 3.83 16.55 6.34
CA ASN A 64 4.49 16.39 7.63
C ASN A 64 4.80 17.77 8.26
N PRO A 65 4.37 18.02 9.51
CA PRO A 65 4.55 19.31 10.16
C PRO A 65 5.97 19.61 10.66
N LEU A 66 6.90 18.64 10.61
CA LEU A 66 8.29 18.75 11.09
C LEU A 66 8.35 19.16 12.56
N ARG A 67 7.72 18.36 13.44
CA ARG A 67 7.66 18.54 14.90
C ARG A 67 8.36 17.41 15.66
N GLY A 68 9.15 16.61 14.95
CA GLY A 68 9.99 15.55 15.50
C GLY A 68 9.43 14.16 15.20
N PRO A 69 10.28 13.11 15.15
CA PRO A 69 9.91 11.83 14.54
C PRO A 69 8.63 11.21 15.11
N ALA A 70 8.42 11.29 16.42
CA ALA A 70 7.25 10.72 17.07
C ALA A 70 5.94 11.46 16.69
N ASN A 71 5.97 12.79 16.69
CA ASN A 71 4.81 13.63 16.36
C ASN A 71 4.47 13.52 14.87
N ASP A 72 5.51 13.52 14.03
CA ASP A 72 5.36 13.44 12.59
C ASP A 72 4.90 12.04 12.16
N ALA A 73 5.37 11.00 12.83
CA ALA A 73 4.86 9.64 12.62
C ALA A 73 3.41 9.48 13.06
N ALA A 74 2.98 10.16 14.13
CA ALA A 74 1.57 10.19 14.52
C ALA A 74 0.70 10.89 13.47
N ALA A 75 1.15 12.02 12.93
CA ALA A 75 0.48 12.72 11.83
C ALA A 75 0.39 11.84 10.57
N LEU A 76 1.50 11.17 10.20
CA LEU A 76 1.52 10.23 9.08
C LEU A 76 0.55 9.08 9.32
N ARG A 77 0.50 8.47 10.51
CA ARG A 77 -0.47 7.41 10.83
C ARG A 77 -1.92 7.85 10.61
N SER A 78 -2.29 9.07 11.00
CA SER A 78 -3.63 9.59 10.72
C SER A 78 -3.95 9.64 9.22
N VAL A 79 -2.97 9.89 8.36
CA VAL A 79 -3.12 9.75 6.90
C VAL A 79 -3.26 8.27 6.52
N LEU A 80 -2.42 7.39 7.06
CA LEU A 80 -2.44 5.96 6.76
C LEU A 80 -3.76 5.27 7.13
N ASP A 81 -4.45 5.73 8.17
CA ASP A 81 -5.76 5.21 8.59
C ASP A 81 -6.85 5.40 7.53
N HIS A 82 -6.68 6.37 6.63
CA HIS A 82 -7.60 6.66 5.53
C HIS A 82 -7.15 6.03 4.20
N VAL A 83 -5.98 5.37 4.18
CA VAL A 83 -5.47 4.64 3.02
C VAL A 83 -5.87 3.17 3.12
N ALA A 84 -6.82 2.77 2.28
CA ALA A 84 -7.31 1.40 2.23
C ALA A 84 -6.31 0.44 1.56
N GLY A 85 -6.23 -0.78 2.09
CA GLY A 85 -5.47 -1.88 1.50
C GLY A 85 -3.95 -1.76 1.65
N PRO A 86 -3.20 -2.59 0.89
CA PRO A 86 -1.75 -2.65 0.98
C PRO A 86 -1.09 -1.30 0.69
N LYS A 87 -0.13 -0.90 1.53
CA LYS A 87 0.58 0.37 1.39
C LYS A 87 2.09 0.17 1.48
N ILE A 88 2.83 1.02 0.77
CA ILE A 88 4.29 1.10 0.80
C ILE A 88 4.65 2.50 1.27
N LEU A 89 5.44 2.61 2.34
CA LEU A 89 5.88 3.91 2.85
C LEU A 89 7.26 4.23 2.29
N VAL A 90 7.43 5.43 1.77
CA VAL A 90 8.68 5.88 1.15
C VAL A 90 9.11 7.16 1.85
N GLY A 91 10.29 7.16 2.44
CA GLY A 91 10.82 8.28 3.22
C GLY A 91 12.14 8.78 2.66
N HIS A 92 12.27 10.09 2.46
CA HIS A 92 13.52 10.74 2.07
C HIS A 92 14.22 11.38 3.27
N SER A 93 15.55 11.21 3.41
CA SER A 93 16.32 11.84 4.49
C SER A 93 15.71 11.59 5.88
N TYR A 94 15.36 12.65 6.61
CA TYR A 94 14.58 12.63 7.85
C TYR A 94 13.32 11.73 7.79
N GLY A 95 12.63 11.73 6.65
CA GLY A 95 11.41 10.95 6.44
C GLY A 95 11.61 9.45 6.65
N GLY A 96 12.84 8.93 6.52
CA GLY A 96 13.19 7.56 6.91
C GLY A 96 12.84 7.25 8.35
N SER A 97 13.25 8.12 9.29
CA SER A 97 12.93 7.96 10.71
C SER A 97 11.43 8.03 10.98
N VAL A 98 10.71 8.88 10.24
CA VAL A 98 9.25 9.03 10.35
C VAL A 98 8.54 7.76 9.89
N ILE A 99 8.87 7.21 8.71
CA ILE A 99 8.22 6.00 8.19
C ILE A 99 8.54 4.75 9.03
N SER A 100 9.74 4.66 9.63
CA SER A 100 10.11 3.55 10.52
C SER A 100 9.18 3.49 11.74
N VAL A 101 8.88 4.65 12.32
CA VAL A 101 7.96 4.74 13.45
C VAL A 101 6.52 4.58 12.96
N ALA A 102 6.09 5.32 11.95
CA ALA A 102 4.70 5.35 11.49
C ALA A 102 4.20 3.98 11.05
N GLY A 103 5.00 3.24 10.27
CA GLY A 103 4.65 1.93 9.74
C GLY A 103 4.75 0.79 10.75
N ALA A 104 5.32 1.03 11.93
CA ALA A 104 5.41 0.01 12.96
C ALA A 104 4.00 -0.48 13.36
N ASN A 105 3.81 -1.80 13.34
CA ASN A 105 2.57 -2.49 13.72
C ASN A 105 1.35 -2.23 12.81
N ASP A 106 1.50 -1.60 11.64
CA ASP A 106 0.43 -1.54 10.64
C ASP A 106 0.49 -2.77 9.72
N PRO A 107 -0.43 -3.74 9.81
CA PRO A 107 -0.40 -4.95 9.00
C PRO A 107 -0.63 -4.69 7.50
N GLN A 108 -1.10 -3.51 7.12
CA GLN A 108 -1.27 -3.11 5.72
C GLN A 108 0.01 -2.55 5.11
N VAL A 109 0.99 -2.11 5.92
CA VAL A 109 2.32 -1.69 5.43
C VAL A 109 3.11 -2.92 4.98
N LYS A 110 3.41 -3.00 3.68
CA LYS A 110 4.08 -4.16 3.07
C LYS A 110 5.58 -3.95 2.86
N ALA A 111 6.01 -2.71 2.78
CA ALA A 111 7.40 -2.34 2.64
C ALA A 111 7.66 -0.92 3.14
N LEU A 112 8.90 -0.69 3.55
CA LEU A 112 9.47 0.63 3.81
C LEU A 112 10.59 0.86 2.80
N VAL A 113 10.59 2.02 2.15
CA VAL A 113 11.60 2.42 1.16
C VAL A 113 12.33 3.64 1.69
N TYR A 114 13.65 3.54 1.79
CA TYR A 114 14.52 4.58 2.33
C TYR A 114 15.28 5.22 1.18
N VAL A 115 14.95 6.47 0.85
CA VAL A 115 15.60 7.23 -0.24
C VAL A 115 16.57 8.22 0.39
N ALA A 116 17.88 7.93 0.33
CA ALA A 116 18.90 8.75 0.99
C ALA A 116 18.50 9.14 2.44
N ALA A 117 17.98 8.15 3.18
CA ALA A 117 17.23 8.38 4.40
C ALA A 117 17.87 7.76 5.64
N PHE A 118 17.56 8.35 6.80
CA PHE A 118 17.99 7.79 8.08
C PHE A 118 17.19 6.52 8.39
N LEU A 119 17.91 5.46 8.75
CA LEU A 119 17.36 4.20 9.25
C LEU A 119 17.87 3.96 10.68
N PRO A 120 17.32 4.65 11.68
CA PRO A 120 17.75 4.48 13.06
C PRO A 120 17.33 3.12 13.63
N ALA A 121 18.21 2.53 14.44
CA ALA A 121 17.82 1.42 15.31
C ALA A 121 16.82 1.90 16.39
N PRO A 122 16.06 1.00 17.04
CA PRO A 122 15.21 1.39 18.17
C PRO A 122 15.99 2.16 19.24
N GLY A 123 15.57 3.38 19.54
CA GLY A 123 16.21 4.28 20.50
C GLY A 123 17.30 5.18 19.94
N GLU A 124 17.69 5.02 18.67
CA GLU A 124 18.66 5.88 17.99
C GLU A 124 17.98 7.05 17.26
N THR A 125 18.71 8.15 17.10
CA THR A 125 18.24 9.37 16.44
C THR A 125 19.03 9.66 15.16
N ALA A 126 18.42 10.40 14.24
CA ALA A 126 19.11 10.89 13.03
C ALA A 126 20.36 11.74 13.35
N LEU A 127 20.33 12.49 14.46
CA LEU A 127 21.48 13.29 14.90
C LEU A 127 22.64 12.40 15.38
N GLU A 128 22.35 11.35 16.16
CA GLU A 128 23.36 10.38 16.57
C GLU A 128 24.00 9.68 15.36
N LEU A 129 23.18 9.27 14.38
CA LEU A 129 23.68 8.68 13.13
C LEU A 129 24.59 9.64 12.37
N THR A 130 24.21 10.91 12.25
CA THR A 130 25.02 11.95 11.58
C THR A 130 26.37 12.14 12.27
N ASN A 131 26.39 12.15 13.60
CA ASN A 131 27.64 12.30 14.36
C ASN A 131 28.54 11.05 14.28
N LYS A 132 27.94 9.87 14.12
CA LYS A 132 28.66 8.59 14.05
C LYS A 132 29.24 8.31 12.66
N TYR A 133 28.55 8.77 11.62
CA TYR A 133 28.90 8.58 10.22
C TYR A 133 28.88 9.93 9.48
N PRO A 134 29.92 10.77 9.67
CA PRO A 134 29.99 12.11 9.08
C PRO A 134 30.20 12.08 7.55
#